data_AF-A0A2M7WC43-F1
#
_entry.id   AF-A0A2M7WC43-F1
#
_cell.length_a   1.000
_cell.length_b   1.000
_cell.length_c   1.000
_cell.angle_alpha   90.00
_cell.angle_beta   90.00
_cell.angle_gamma   90.00
#
_symmetry.space_group_name_H-M   'P 1'
#
loop_
_entity.id
_entity.type
_entity.pdbx_description
1 polymer ?
#
loop_
_entity_poly.entity_id
_entity_poly.type
_entity_poly.pdbx_seq_one_letter_code
_entity_poly.pdbx_strand_id
1 'polypeptide(L)'
;MGVWIPPGAPITGEMFPNLAAAVSMVCEEGQSRWMGYAGGKNLPNGMTITPRTGTYLRSIQIARHGPFHGEVFSDAPHARAIEFGSPARDLKQMLSTSHKVRLSKTGKRYLIIPFRWGTPGSTMSGRSMPEEVHQWFADKNGSFVVGSGDRRSGTGAYWVSTRSPVRVNAPRYSWGDRLRKQDLSAMGIHGVSARNMAGMVRMQNPAPEAKQGAKHSEYLTFRIMTEDSKGWLSPAQPGKFPAKQTAEELRRDAKAVVEEAVRRDVQNRLMEAFQ
;
A
#
# COMPACT_ATOMS: atom_id res chain seq x y z
N MET A 1 1.12 0.05 -32.36
CA MET A 1 2.36 -0.06 -33.16
C MET A 1 3.06 1.28 -33.05
N GLY A 2 4.18 1.36 -32.34
CA GLY A 2 5.04 2.55 -32.34
C GLY A 2 6.10 2.36 -33.42
N VAL A 3 6.31 3.38 -34.26
CA VAL A 3 7.44 3.39 -35.20
C VAL A 3 8.67 3.76 -34.40
N TRP A 4 9.58 2.80 -34.19
CA TRP A 4 10.86 3.05 -33.53
C TRP A 4 11.82 3.69 -34.54
N ILE A 5 12.31 4.89 -34.25
CA ILE A 5 13.35 5.54 -35.04
C ILE A 5 14.70 5.08 -34.48
N PRO A 6 15.55 4.37 -35.24
CA PRO A 6 16.83 3.88 -34.75
C PRO A 6 17.78 5.03 -34.38
N PRO A 7 18.63 4.87 -33.36
CA PRO A 7 19.73 5.78 -33.09
C PRO A 7 20.60 5.95 -34.36
N GLY A 8 20.81 7.19 -34.81
CA GLY A 8 21.56 7.49 -36.03
C GLY A 8 20.73 7.65 -37.31
N ALA A 9 19.38 7.55 -37.23
CA ALA A 9 18.54 8.02 -38.32
C ALA A 9 18.84 9.51 -38.62
N PRO A 10 18.78 9.95 -39.88
CA PRO A 10 19.09 11.34 -40.25
C PRO A 10 18.08 12.34 -39.67
N ILE A 11 17.05 11.89 -38.96
CA ILE A 11 16.03 12.74 -38.34
C ILE A 11 16.44 13.02 -36.89
N THR A 12 17.00 14.20 -36.64
CA THR A 12 17.40 14.64 -35.30
C THR A 12 16.36 15.59 -34.69
N GLY A 13 16.42 15.79 -33.36
CA GLY A 13 15.61 16.80 -32.68
C GLY A 13 15.88 18.24 -33.17
N GLU A 14 17.07 18.50 -33.70
CA GLU A 14 17.41 19.79 -34.34
C GLU A 14 16.73 19.94 -35.71
N MET A 15 16.47 18.82 -36.39
CA MET A 15 15.73 18.83 -37.66
C MET A 15 14.25 19.10 -37.47
N PHE A 16 13.68 18.61 -36.38
CA PHE A 16 12.26 18.75 -36.05
C PHE A 16 12.07 19.25 -34.60
N PRO A 17 12.46 20.50 -34.30
CA PRO A 17 12.42 21.05 -32.95
C PRO A 17 10.98 21.19 -32.42
N ASN A 18 10.01 21.51 -33.29
CA ASN A 18 8.62 21.61 -32.86
C ASN A 18 8.06 20.23 -32.49
N LEU A 19 8.40 19.19 -33.26
CA LEU A 19 8.00 17.81 -32.94
C LEU A 19 8.63 17.34 -31.62
N ALA A 20 9.90 17.63 -31.39
CA ALA A 20 10.57 17.26 -30.14
C ALA A 20 9.93 17.96 -28.92
N ALA A 21 9.57 19.24 -29.08
CA ALA A 21 8.84 19.99 -28.07
C ALA A 21 7.42 19.42 -27.86
N ALA A 22 6.71 19.07 -28.93
CA ALA A 22 5.38 18.46 -28.86
C ALA A 22 5.40 17.13 -28.12
N VAL A 23 6.37 16.25 -28.39
CA VAL A 23 6.52 14.98 -27.66
C VAL A 23 6.78 15.23 -26.18
N SER A 24 7.62 16.21 -25.84
CA SER A 24 7.89 16.57 -24.45
C SER A 24 6.64 17.07 -23.73
N MET A 25 5.87 17.97 -24.36
CA MET A 25 4.61 18.48 -23.81
C MET A 25 3.57 17.37 -23.63
N VAL A 26 3.45 16.44 -24.59
CA VAL A 26 2.53 15.29 -24.47
C VAL A 26 2.92 14.38 -23.31
N CYS A 27 4.21 14.17 -23.05
CA CYS A 27 4.67 13.40 -21.90
C CYS A 27 4.37 14.10 -20.57
N GLU A 28 4.61 15.41 -20.49
CA GLU A 28 4.32 16.22 -19.30
C GLU A 28 2.82 16.27 -18.99
N GLU A 29 1.99 16.47 -20.01
CA GLU A 29 0.53 16.40 -19.88
C GLU A 29 0.07 15.00 -19.46
N GLY A 30 0.69 13.96 -20.02
CA GLY A 30 0.39 12.58 -19.64
C GLY A 30 0.72 12.28 -18.18
N GLN A 31 1.90 12.73 -17.72
CA GLN A 31 2.28 12.62 -16.32
C GLN A 31 1.28 13.38 -15.44
N SER A 32 0.95 14.62 -15.78
CA SER A 32 0.00 15.46 -15.05
C SER A 32 -1.38 14.80 -14.92
N ARG A 33 -1.95 14.27 -16.01
CA ARG A 33 -3.24 13.57 -16.00
C ARG A 33 -3.22 12.31 -15.13
N TRP A 34 -2.18 11.48 -15.28
CA TRP A 34 -2.04 10.28 -14.48
C TRP A 34 -1.88 10.63 -13.00
N MET A 35 -1.05 11.63 -12.68
CA MET A 35 -0.93 12.15 -11.31
C MET A 35 -2.27 12.66 -10.78
N GLY A 36 -3.09 13.31 -11.61
CA GLY A 36 -4.45 13.70 -11.26
C GLY A 36 -5.31 12.50 -10.82
N TYR A 37 -5.35 11.43 -11.62
CA TYR A 37 -6.07 10.20 -11.25
C TYR A 37 -5.50 9.55 -9.99
N ALA A 38 -4.17 9.44 -9.88
CA ALA A 38 -3.48 8.89 -8.72
C ALA A 38 -3.71 9.72 -7.44
N GLY A 39 -3.91 11.03 -7.59
CA GLY A 39 -4.23 11.98 -6.53
C GLY A 39 -5.70 12.00 -6.10
N GLY A 40 -6.58 11.24 -6.78
CA GLY A 40 -7.99 11.12 -6.42
C GLY A 40 -8.96 11.86 -7.32
N LYS A 41 -8.54 12.32 -8.51
CA LYS A 41 -9.49 12.70 -9.57
C LYS A 41 -10.33 11.48 -9.96
N ASN A 42 -11.62 11.69 -10.18
CA ASN A 42 -12.52 10.64 -10.64
C ASN A 42 -12.11 10.15 -12.04
N LEU A 43 -12.03 8.84 -12.20
CA LEU A 43 -11.92 8.20 -13.50
C LEU A 43 -13.28 8.23 -14.21
N PRO A 44 -13.31 8.16 -15.55
CA PRO A 44 -14.57 8.16 -16.31
C PRO A 44 -15.52 7.01 -15.98
N ASN A 45 -14.99 5.91 -15.44
CA ASN A 45 -15.78 4.77 -14.94
C ASN A 45 -16.38 5.01 -13.53
N GLY A 46 -16.28 6.22 -12.99
CA GLY A 46 -16.80 6.59 -11.68
C GLY A 46 -15.94 6.12 -10.50
N MET A 47 -14.85 5.40 -10.75
CA MET A 47 -13.94 4.96 -9.68
C MET A 47 -12.96 6.07 -9.30
N THR A 48 -12.53 6.05 -8.05
CA THR A 48 -11.55 7.01 -7.52
C THR A 48 -10.40 6.26 -6.86
N ILE A 49 -9.17 6.72 -7.06
CA ILE A 49 -8.01 6.21 -6.31
C ILE A 49 -7.95 6.97 -4.99
N THR A 50 -8.00 6.26 -3.87
CA THR A 50 -7.85 6.86 -2.55
C THR A 50 -6.38 6.69 -2.12
N PRO A 51 -5.54 7.73 -2.25
CA PRO A 51 -4.15 7.63 -1.86
C PRO A 51 -4.05 7.50 -0.33
N ARG A 52 -3.63 6.32 0.15
CA ARG A 52 -3.32 6.12 1.57
C ARG A 52 -1.97 6.76 1.94
N THR A 53 -1.03 6.71 1.01
CA THR A 53 0.26 7.41 1.06
C THR A 53 0.50 8.06 -0.29
N GLY A 54 1.25 9.15 -0.34
CA GLY A 54 1.67 9.79 -1.59
C GLY A 54 2.70 8.98 -2.39
N THR A 55 3.00 7.73 -2.00
CA THR A 55 4.06 6.92 -2.62
C THR A 55 3.74 6.60 -4.08
N TYR A 56 2.49 6.20 -4.38
CA TYR A 56 2.08 5.92 -5.76
C TYR A 56 2.17 7.18 -6.62
N LEU A 57 1.64 8.29 -6.12
CA LEU A 57 1.67 9.57 -6.83
C LEU A 57 3.11 9.99 -7.18
N ARG A 58 4.04 9.88 -6.22
CA ARG A 58 5.46 10.22 -6.44
C ARG A 58 6.22 9.24 -7.34
N SER A 59 5.70 8.05 -7.55
CA SER A 59 6.34 7.05 -8.42
C SER A 59 6.11 7.30 -9.91
N ILE A 60 5.18 8.19 -10.27
CA ILE A 60 4.83 8.46 -11.67
C ILE A 60 5.89 9.40 -12.26
N GLN A 61 6.64 8.90 -13.23
CA GLN A 61 7.82 9.58 -13.78
C GLN A 61 7.79 9.56 -15.32
N ILE A 62 8.60 10.42 -15.93
CA ILE A 62 8.83 10.47 -17.37
C ILE A 62 10.24 9.95 -17.64
N ALA A 63 10.38 8.92 -18.48
CA ALA A 63 11.64 8.53 -19.11
C ALA A 63 11.69 9.10 -20.53
N ARG A 64 12.76 9.81 -20.87
CA ARG A 64 13.00 10.32 -22.22
C ARG A 64 14.11 9.48 -22.86
N HIS A 65 13.77 8.72 -23.90
CA HIS A 65 14.69 7.83 -24.61
C HIS A 65 15.26 8.47 -25.88
N GLY A 66 14.72 9.62 -26.29
CA GLY A 66 15.17 10.41 -27.44
C GLY A 66 14.25 11.61 -27.69
N PRO A 67 14.55 12.44 -28.70
CA PRO A 67 13.77 13.65 -28.99
C PRO A 67 12.31 13.36 -29.37
N PHE A 68 12.04 12.18 -29.94
CA PHE A 68 10.70 11.77 -30.38
C PHE A 68 10.16 10.58 -29.59
N HIS A 69 10.79 10.23 -28.47
CA HIS A 69 10.41 9.09 -27.65
C HIS A 69 10.48 9.44 -26.17
N GLY A 70 9.31 9.56 -25.56
CA GLY A 70 9.13 9.60 -24.12
C GLY A 70 8.14 8.55 -23.64
N GLU A 71 8.32 8.12 -22.41
CA GLU A 71 7.51 7.13 -21.71
C GLU A 71 7.10 7.70 -20.36
N VAL A 72 5.81 7.62 -20.03
CA VAL A 72 5.31 7.90 -18.69
C VAL A 72 5.08 6.57 -18.00
N PHE A 73 5.71 6.33 -16.85
CA PHE A 73 5.68 5.04 -16.16
C PHE A 73 5.62 5.21 -14.64
N SER A 74 5.37 4.10 -13.94
CA SER A 74 5.42 4.02 -12.49
C SER A 74 6.12 2.73 -12.08
N ASP A 75 7.11 2.85 -11.19
CA ASP A 75 7.86 1.73 -10.61
C ASP A 75 7.27 1.23 -9.29
N ALA A 76 6.14 1.81 -8.83
CA ALA A 76 5.53 1.41 -7.58
C ALA A 76 5.11 -0.07 -7.62
N PRO A 77 5.49 -0.89 -6.62
CA PRO A 77 5.18 -2.32 -6.60
C PRO A 77 3.68 -2.65 -6.70
N HIS A 78 2.82 -1.70 -6.31
CA HIS A 78 1.37 -1.84 -6.31
C HIS A 78 0.68 -1.14 -7.50
N ALA A 79 1.43 -0.48 -8.39
CA ALA A 79 0.87 0.17 -9.59
C ALA A 79 0.11 -0.83 -10.47
N ARG A 80 0.69 -2.02 -10.68
CA ARG A 80 0.04 -3.11 -11.44
C ARG A 80 -1.30 -3.54 -10.84
N ALA A 81 -1.39 -3.58 -9.51
CA ALA A 81 -2.62 -3.95 -8.82
C ALA A 81 -3.69 -2.84 -8.90
N ILE A 82 -3.28 -1.57 -8.97
CA ILE A 82 -4.20 -0.45 -9.23
C ILE A 82 -4.70 -0.51 -10.68
N GLU A 83 -3.81 -0.78 -11.62
CA GLU A 83 -4.13 -0.82 -13.06
C GLU A 83 -5.08 -1.97 -13.39
N PHE A 84 -4.66 -3.21 -13.09
CA PHE A 84 -5.36 -4.43 -13.53
C PHE A 84 -6.20 -5.09 -12.44
N GLY A 85 -6.12 -4.59 -11.21
CA GLY A 85 -6.79 -5.19 -10.06
C GLY A 85 -5.93 -6.24 -9.37
N SER A 86 -6.52 -6.91 -8.39
CA SER A 86 -5.88 -8.00 -7.67
C SER A 86 -6.87 -9.14 -7.43
N PRO A 87 -6.42 -10.40 -7.55
CA PRO A 87 -7.27 -11.56 -7.28
C PRO A 87 -7.62 -11.63 -5.80
N ALA A 88 -8.64 -12.41 -5.47
CA ALA A 88 -8.91 -12.77 -4.08
C ALA A 88 -7.69 -13.48 -3.48
N ARG A 89 -7.37 -13.17 -2.22
CA ARG A 89 -6.23 -13.76 -1.52
C ARG A 89 -6.68 -14.45 -0.25
N ASP A 90 -6.28 -15.71 -0.10
CA ASP A 90 -6.40 -16.41 1.18
C ASP A 90 -5.20 -16.08 2.06
N LEU A 91 -5.42 -15.22 3.06
CA LEU A 91 -4.35 -14.81 3.98
C LEU A 91 -3.91 -15.97 4.89
N LYS A 92 -4.69 -17.05 4.99
CA LYS A 92 -4.34 -18.24 5.77
C LYS A 92 -3.17 -19.01 5.17
N GLN A 93 -2.81 -18.78 3.91
CA GLN A 93 -1.58 -19.36 3.33
C GLN A 93 -0.33 -19.01 4.14
N MET A 94 -0.35 -17.90 4.88
CA MET A 94 0.71 -17.52 5.81
C MET A 94 0.92 -18.53 6.95
N LEU A 95 -0.08 -19.36 7.27
CA LEU A 95 0.05 -20.43 8.26
C LEU A 95 1.04 -21.53 7.84
N SER A 96 1.38 -21.61 6.55
CA SER A 96 2.39 -22.53 6.04
C SER A 96 3.80 -21.95 6.08
N THR A 97 3.96 -20.62 6.06
CA THR A 97 5.26 -19.97 5.90
C THR A 97 5.76 -19.27 7.17
N SER A 98 4.87 -18.81 8.05
CA SER A 98 5.27 -18.03 9.23
C SER A 98 5.77 -18.92 10.37
N HIS A 99 7.01 -18.69 10.83
CA HIS A 99 7.58 -19.39 12.00
C HIS A 99 6.81 -19.10 13.31
N LYS A 100 5.98 -18.05 13.35
CA LYS A 100 5.19 -17.69 14.53
C LYS A 100 3.91 -18.52 14.67
N VAL A 101 3.62 -19.43 13.72
CA VAL A 101 2.46 -20.32 13.79
C VAL A 101 2.52 -21.22 15.02
N ARG A 102 1.34 -21.58 15.54
CA ARG A 102 1.11 -22.45 16.70
C ARG A 102 0.24 -23.62 16.28
N LEU A 103 0.33 -24.72 17.01
CA LEU A 103 -0.61 -25.84 16.90
C LEU A 103 -1.59 -25.78 18.07
N SER A 104 -2.88 -25.98 17.77
CA SER A 104 -3.90 -26.17 18.80
C SER A 104 -3.73 -27.55 19.44
N LYS A 105 -4.46 -27.80 20.54
CA LYS A 105 -4.54 -29.15 21.14
C LYS A 105 -5.05 -30.21 20.16
N THR A 106 -5.83 -29.80 19.16
CA THR A 106 -6.38 -30.66 18.10
C THR A 106 -5.48 -30.71 16.86
N GLY A 107 -4.24 -30.20 16.93
CA GLY A 107 -3.28 -30.22 15.82
C GLY A 107 -3.51 -29.16 14.72
N LYS A 108 -4.47 -28.25 14.88
CA LYS A 108 -4.77 -27.21 13.87
C LYS A 108 -3.79 -26.05 13.95
N ARG A 109 -3.36 -25.52 12.80
CA ARG A 109 -2.47 -24.37 12.76
C ARG A 109 -3.21 -23.06 13.02
N TYR A 110 -2.61 -22.20 13.82
CA TYR A 110 -3.12 -20.86 14.06
C TYR A 110 -2.03 -19.82 14.30
N LEU A 111 -2.35 -18.57 14.02
CA LEU A 111 -1.51 -17.40 14.27
C LEU A 111 -2.28 -16.37 15.08
N ILE A 112 -1.65 -15.81 16.10
CA ILE A 112 -2.18 -14.68 16.86
C ILE A 112 -1.59 -13.40 16.27
N ILE A 113 -2.45 -12.53 15.76
CA ILE A 113 -2.06 -11.30 15.06
C ILE A 113 -2.48 -10.11 15.92
N PRO A 114 -1.50 -9.32 16.44
CA PRO A 114 -1.80 -8.07 17.12
C PRO A 114 -2.14 -6.98 16.09
N PHE A 115 -3.23 -6.26 16.34
CA PHE A 115 -3.61 -5.04 15.63
C PHE A 115 -3.40 -3.85 16.55
N ARG A 116 -2.58 -2.91 16.11
CA ARG A 116 -2.32 -1.66 16.82
C ARG A 116 -3.41 -0.65 16.54
N TRP A 117 -3.80 0.06 17.60
CA TRP A 117 -4.73 1.18 17.55
C TRP A 117 -3.97 2.47 17.86
N GLY A 118 -4.18 3.48 17.02
CA GLY A 118 -3.71 4.83 17.29
C GLY A 118 -4.54 5.47 18.40
N THR A 119 -3.94 6.38 19.16
CA THR A 119 -4.69 7.26 20.07
C THR A 119 -5.50 8.28 19.27
N PRO A 120 -6.52 8.90 19.89
CA PRO A 120 -7.21 10.05 19.30
C PRO A 120 -6.21 11.13 18.86
N GLY A 121 -6.43 11.69 17.66
CA GLY A 121 -5.52 12.66 17.05
C GLY A 121 -4.19 12.10 16.51
N SER A 122 -3.90 10.80 16.66
CA SER A 122 -2.64 10.25 16.13
C SER A 122 -2.63 10.19 14.59
N THR A 123 -1.47 10.51 14.02
CA THR A 123 -1.19 10.42 12.57
C THR A 123 -0.63 9.04 12.17
N MET A 124 -0.61 8.09 13.11
CA MET A 124 -0.02 6.78 12.91
C MET A 124 -0.81 6.00 11.84
N SER A 125 -0.11 5.32 10.92
CA SER A 125 -0.76 4.51 9.88
C SER A 125 -1.58 3.38 10.52
N GLY A 126 -2.90 3.55 10.56
CA GLY A 126 -3.78 2.64 11.29
C GLY A 126 -5.16 3.25 11.52
N ARG A 127 -6.00 2.55 12.29
CA ARG A 127 -7.26 3.12 12.79
C ARG A 127 -6.96 3.73 14.16
N SER A 128 -7.33 4.99 14.36
CA SER A 128 -7.36 5.59 15.68
C SER A 128 -8.57 5.05 16.45
N MET A 129 -8.41 4.78 17.74
CA MET A 129 -9.54 4.47 18.59
C MET A 129 -10.37 5.74 18.85
N PRO A 130 -11.69 5.61 19.12
CA PRO A 130 -12.50 6.73 19.59
C PRO A 130 -12.00 7.28 20.94
N GLU A 131 -12.30 8.55 21.20
CA GLU A 131 -11.90 9.24 22.42
C GLU A 131 -12.44 8.54 23.67
N GLU A 132 -13.68 8.07 23.60
CA GLU A 132 -14.36 7.37 24.69
C GLU A 132 -13.63 6.09 25.09
N VAL A 133 -13.11 5.36 24.10
CA VAL A 133 -12.32 4.13 24.33
C VAL A 133 -10.98 4.47 24.97
N HIS A 134 -10.36 5.56 24.52
CA HIS A 134 -9.09 6.01 25.09
C HIS A 134 -9.26 6.43 26.56
N GLN A 135 -10.30 7.20 26.85
CA GLN A 135 -10.68 7.61 28.21
C GLN A 135 -11.04 6.41 29.09
N TRP A 136 -11.75 5.42 28.54
CA TRP A 136 -12.07 4.19 29.28
C TRP A 136 -10.82 3.49 29.81
N PHE A 137 -9.71 3.53 29.09
CA PHE A 137 -8.44 2.93 29.52
C PHE A 137 -7.65 3.77 30.52
N ALA A 138 -8.01 5.04 30.79
CA ALA A 138 -7.26 5.91 31.69
C ALA A 138 -7.09 5.26 33.08
N ASP A 139 -8.19 4.77 33.64
CA ASP A 139 -8.27 4.21 34.99
C ASP A 139 -8.16 2.68 35.03
N LYS A 140 -7.69 2.06 33.94
CA LYS A 140 -7.63 0.60 33.79
C LYS A 140 -6.24 0.05 33.95
N ASN A 141 -6.14 -1.16 34.46
CA ASN A 141 -4.86 -1.83 34.64
C ASN A 141 -4.24 -2.17 33.28
N GLY A 142 -2.97 -1.76 33.11
CA GLY A 142 -2.19 -2.09 31.92
C GLY A 142 -1.73 -3.55 31.93
N SER A 143 -1.62 -4.12 30.74
CA SER A 143 -0.99 -5.41 30.49
C SER A 143 0.52 -5.21 30.29
N PHE A 144 1.35 -6.14 30.74
CA PHE A 144 2.81 -6.09 30.57
C PHE A 144 3.40 -7.50 30.39
N VAL A 145 4.60 -7.57 29.82
CA VAL A 145 5.33 -8.84 29.65
C VAL A 145 6.06 -9.14 30.96
N VAL A 146 5.79 -10.30 31.56
CA VAL A 146 6.44 -10.75 32.81
C VAL A 146 7.64 -11.66 32.56
N GLY A 147 7.82 -12.12 31.33
CA GLY A 147 8.96 -12.92 30.93
C GLY A 147 8.83 -13.46 29.51
N SER A 148 9.84 -14.18 29.05
CA SER A 148 9.86 -14.84 27.74
C SER A 148 10.38 -16.26 27.88
N GLY A 149 9.84 -17.17 27.08
CA GLY A 149 10.42 -18.48 26.85
C GLY A 149 10.44 -18.80 25.36
N ASP A 150 10.74 -20.03 25.00
CA ASP A 150 10.76 -20.47 23.60
C ASP A 150 9.84 -21.66 23.37
N ARG A 151 9.14 -21.64 22.24
CA ARG A 151 8.29 -22.75 21.79
C ARG A 151 8.65 -23.17 20.38
N ARG A 152 8.32 -24.42 20.04
CA ARG A 152 8.42 -24.92 18.66
C ARG A 152 7.43 -24.20 17.74
N SER A 153 7.85 -23.91 16.52
CA SER A 153 6.97 -23.42 15.45
C SER A 153 5.96 -24.51 15.03
N GLY A 154 4.71 -24.11 14.81
CA GLY A 154 3.67 -24.99 14.26
C GLY A 154 3.81 -25.28 12.76
N THR A 155 4.80 -24.68 12.08
CA THR A 155 5.08 -24.98 10.66
C THR A 155 5.82 -26.31 10.44
N GLY A 156 6.39 -26.88 11.51
CA GLY A 156 7.24 -28.08 11.40
C GLY A 156 8.63 -27.82 10.82
N ALA A 157 9.02 -26.56 10.60
CA ALA A 157 10.33 -26.21 10.05
C ALA A 157 11.51 -26.61 10.97
N TYR A 158 12.63 -26.96 10.35
CA TYR A 158 13.90 -27.31 11.00
C TYR A 158 15.03 -26.41 10.46
N TRP A 159 15.99 -26.09 11.32
CA TRP A 159 17.24 -25.47 10.91
C TRP A 159 18.12 -26.50 10.21
N VAL A 160 18.62 -26.18 9.01
CA VAL A 160 19.42 -27.11 8.19
C VAL A 160 20.76 -27.44 8.86
N SER A 161 21.42 -26.44 9.45
CA SER A 161 22.74 -26.60 10.07
C SER A 161 22.70 -27.46 11.33
N THR A 162 21.75 -27.22 12.23
CA THR A 162 21.66 -27.88 13.53
C THR A 162 20.71 -29.07 13.56
N ARG A 163 19.95 -29.30 12.48
CA ARG A 163 18.85 -30.28 12.40
C ARG A 163 17.86 -30.19 13.57
N SER A 164 17.74 -29.01 14.17
CA SER A 164 16.88 -28.77 15.32
C SER A 164 15.60 -28.04 14.89
N PRO A 165 14.47 -28.26 15.57
CA PRO A 165 13.22 -27.60 15.20
C PRO A 165 13.33 -26.09 15.38
N VAL A 166 12.74 -25.32 14.46
CA VAL A 166 12.67 -23.86 14.58
C VAL A 166 11.88 -23.50 15.83
N ARG A 167 12.52 -22.72 16.71
CA ARG A 167 11.92 -22.17 17.93
C ARG A 167 11.62 -20.68 17.76
N VAL A 168 10.58 -20.22 18.43
CA VAL A 168 10.19 -18.81 18.45
C VAL A 168 9.92 -18.36 19.87
N ASN A 169 10.24 -17.09 20.13
CA ASN A 169 9.94 -16.43 21.40
C ASN A 169 8.43 -16.51 21.71
N ALA A 170 8.15 -16.92 22.95
CA ALA A 170 6.85 -17.04 23.58
C ALA A 170 6.82 -16.14 24.83
N PRO A 171 6.41 -14.87 24.68
CA PRO A 171 6.24 -13.98 25.81
C PRO A 171 5.14 -14.48 26.75
N ARG A 172 5.38 -14.33 28.05
CA ARG A 172 4.43 -14.53 29.14
C ARG A 172 3.91 -13.17 29.57
N TYR A 173 2.60 -13.04 29.71
CA TYR A 173 1.95 -11.76 29.95
C TYR A 173 1.25 -11.77 31.31
N SER A 174 1.35 -10.65 32.01
CA SER A 174 0.35 -10.26 33.01
C SER A 174 -0.69 -9.43 32.26
N TRP A 175 -1.90 -9.97 32.12
CA TRP A 175 -2.98 -9.28 31.43
C TRP A 175 -3.71 -8.38 32.43
N GLY A 176 -3.79 -7.10 32.09
CA GLY A 176 -4.67 -6.15 32.76
C GLY A 176 -6.08 -6.21 32.20
N ASP A 177 -6.78 -5.08 32.28
CA ASP A 177 -8.17 -4.98 31.85
C ASP A 177 -8.32 -5.11 30.33
N ARG A 178 -9.45 -5.69 29.94
CA ARG A 178 -9.81 -5.90 28.54
C ARG A 178 -11.12 -5.23 28.22
N LEU A 179 -11.14 -4.53 27.09
CA LEU A 179 -12.34 -3.89 26.59
C LEU A 179 -13.37 -4.93 26.15
N ARG A 180 -14.54 -4.98 26.77
CA ARG A 180 -15.61 -5.94 26.46
C ARG A 180 -16.61 -5.32 25.47
N LYS A 181 -17.41 -6.18 24.84
CA LYS A 181 -18.50 -5.73 23.95
C LYS A 181 -19.55 -4.88 24.70
N GLN A 182 -19.76 -5.16 25.98
CA GLN A 182 -20.69 -4.41 26.83
C GLN A 182 -20.18 -2.98 27.07
N ASP A 183 -18.88 -2.82 27.40
CA ASP A 183 -18.26 -1.50 27.56
C ASP A 183 -18.40 -0.66 26.29
N LEU A 184 -18.11 -1.27 25.13
CA LEU A 184 -18.25 -0.63 23.82
C LEU A 184 -19.71 -0.22 23.54
N SER A 185 -20.67 -1.08 23.86
CA SER A 185 -22.09 -0.76 23.71
C SER A 185 -22.54 0.38 24.61
N ALA A 186 -22.02 0.44 25.85
CA ALA A 186 -22.30 1.53 26.78
C ALA A 186 -21.73 2.88 26.29
N MET A 187 -20.64 2.83 25.52
CA MET A 187 -20.06 3.99 24.84
C MET A 187 -20.73 4.32 23.49
N GLY A 188 -21.83 3.65 23.12
CA GLY A 188 -22.52 3.87 21.84
C GLY A 188 -21.78 3.33 20.61
N ILE A 189 -20.76 2.50 20.81
CA ILE A 189 -19.96 1.92 19.73
C ILE A 189 -20.52 0.55 19.36
N HIS A 190 -20.98 0.43 18.11
CA HIS A 190 -21.62 -0.80 17.61
C HIS A 190 -20.99 -1.34 16.31
N GLY A 191 -21.54 -2.46 15.83
CA GLY A 191 -21.22 -3.03 14.52
C GLY A 191 -19.76 -3.48 14.35
N VAL A 192 -19.19 -3.16 13.19
CA VAL A 192 -17.82 -3.59 12.81
C VAL A 192 -16.76 -2.93 13.68
N SER A 193 -16.97 -1.67 14.09
CA SER A 193 -16.03 -0.95 14.96
C SER A 193 -15.90 -1.66 16.30
N ALA A 194 -17.03 -1.93 16.96
CA ALA A 194 -17.06 -2.68 18.21
C ALA A 194 -16.46 -4.08 18.09
N ARG A 195 -16.77 -4.81 17.01
CA ARG A 195 -16.19 -6.15 16.75
C ARG A 195 -14.67 -6.13 16.65
N ASN A 196 -14.10 -5.08 16.05
CA ASN A 196 -12.65 -4.97 15.88
C ASN A 196 -11.93 -4.53 17.16
N MET A 197 -12.61 -3.77 18.03
CA MET A 197 -12.08 -3.28 19.31
C MET A 197 -12.32 -4.24 20.50
N ALA A 198 -13.26 -5.18 20.38
CA ALA A 198 -13.52 -6.15 21.43
C ALA A 198 -12.26 -6.96 21.78
N GLY A 199 -11.95 -7.02 23.07
CA GLY A 199 -10.76 -7.66 23.62
C GLY A 199 -9.49 -6.79 23.56
N MET A 200 -9.62 -5.48 23.29
CA MET A 200 -8.50 -4.54 23.34
C MET A 200 -7.87 -4.52 24.72
N VAL A 201 -6.55 -4.38 24.76
CA VAL A 201 -5.76 -4.17 25.97
C VAL A 201 -4.88 -2.93 25.83
N ARG A 202 -4.62 -2.27 26.95
CA ARG A 202 -3.55 -1.29 27.09
C ARG A 202 -2.27 -2.00 27.48
N MET A 203 -1.31 -2.07 26.58
CA MET A 203 -0.03 -2.73 26.77
C MET A 203 1.01 -1.71 27.23
N GLN A 204 1.49 -1.82 28.46
CA GLN A 204 2.58 -1.00 28.97
C GLN A 204 3.89 -1.50 28.36
N ASN A 205 4.63 -0.61 27.72
CA ASN A 205 5.99 -0.90 27.28
C ASN A 205 6.96 -0.30 28.29
N PRO A 206 7.53 -1.08 29.22
CA PRO A 206 8.64 -0.62 30.03
C PRO A 206 9.84 -0.52 29.09
N ALA A 207 10.18 0.69 28.64
CA ALA A 207 11.40 0.87 27.87
C ALA A 207 12.61 0.46 28.73
N PRO A 208 13.46 -0.49 28.30
CA PRO A 208 14.56 -0.98 29.12
C PRO A 208 15.64 0.09 29.37
N GLU A 209 15.71 1.11 28.52
CA GLU A 209 16.76 2.15 28.52
C GLU A 209 16.24 3.53 28.08
N ALA A 210 14.94 3.82 28.21
CA ALA A 210 14.49 5.19 27.94
C ALA A 210 14.93 6.10 29.09
N LYS A 211 15.91 6.97 28.78
CA LYS A 211 16.14 8.25 29.45
C LYS A 211 14.79 8.81 29.94
N GLN A 212 14.74 9.18 31.22
CA GLN A 212 13.61 9.80 31.92
C GLN A 212 12.62 10.48 30.96
N GLY A 213 11.42 9.91 30.75
CA GLY A 213 10.39 10.68 30.06
C GLY A 213 9.16 10.00 29.48
N ALA A 214 9.14 8.72 29.08
CA ALA A 214 7.90 8.20 28.49
C ALA A 214 7.67 6.70 28.62
N LYS A 215 6.80 6.34 29.58
CA LYS A 215 6.04 5.08 29.51
C LYS A 215 5.04 5.21 28.37
N HIS A 216 5.39 4.73 27.18
CA HIS A 216 4.41 4.67 26.09
C HIS A 216 3.53 3.43 26.25
N SER A 217 2.21 3.64 26.22
CA SER A 217 1.24 2.55 26.16
C SER A 217 0.88 2.25 24.71
N GLU A 218 0.89 0.98 24.33
CA GLU A 218 0.37 0.52 23.04
C GLU A 218 -1.01 -0.09 23.24
N TYR A 219 -1.97 0.25 22.40
CA TYR A 219 -3.31 -0.34 22.46
C TYR A 219 -3.45 -1.42 21.39
N LEU A 220 -3.73 -2.64 21.84
CA LEU A 220 -3.68 -3.82 20.98
C LEU A 220 -4.99 -4.60 21.05
N THR A 221 -5.48 -5.03 19.89
CA THR A 221 -6.44 -6.14 19.81
C THR A 221 -5.78 -7.34 19.19
N PHE A 222 -6.12 -8.54 19.66
CA PHE A 222 -5.55 -9.78 19.14
C PHE A 222 -6.62 -10.53 18.36
N ARG A 223 -6.32 -10.83 17.10
CA ARG A 223 -7.18 -11.69 16.28
C ARG A 223 -6.47 -13.00 16.00
N ILE A 224 -7.24 -14.08 16.00
CA ILE A 224 -6.73 -15.41 15.73
C ILE A 224 -7.07 -15.78 14.28
N MET A 225 -6.05 -16.12 13.52
CA MET A 225 -6.18 -16.74 12.20
C MET A 225 -6.00 -18.24 12.38
N THR A 226 -7.01 -19.02 12.02
CA THR A 226 -6.98 -20.49 12.03
C THR A 226 -7.22 -21.03 10.62
N GLU A 227 -6.86 -22.28 10.35
CA GLU A 227 -7.10 -22.92 9.05
C GLU A 227 -8.58 -22.85 8.60
N ASP A 228 -9.51 -22.95 9.55
CA ASP A 228 -10.95 -22.95 9.29
C ASP A 228 -11.59 -21.54 9.26
N SER A 229 -10.81 -20.50 9.56
CA SER A 229 -11.37 -19.16 9.68
C SER A 229 -11.81 -18.60 8.32
N LYS A 230 -13.04 -18.09 8.22
CA LYS A 230 -13.59 -17.50 7.00
C LYS A 230 -13.25 -16.02 6.82
N GLY A 231 -12.93 -15.32 7.92
CA GLY A 231 -12.70 -13.87 7.94
C GLY A 231 -11.34 -13.39 7.44
N TRP A 232 -10.49 -14.30 6.96
CA TRP A 232 -9.13 -14.02 6.48
C TRP A 232 -8.98 -14.19 4.97
N LEU A 233 -10.09 -13.98 4.25
CA LEU A 233 -10.12 -13.90 2.79
C LEU A 233 -10.20 -12.42 2.39
N SER A 234 -9.21 -11.96 1.63
CA SER A 234 -9.28 -10.66 0.96
C SER A 234 -10.06 -10.85 -0.35
N PRO A 235 -11.15 -10.11 -0.59
CA PRO A 235 -11.88 -10.20 -1.85
C PRO A 235 -11.02 -9.69 -3.01
N ALA A 236 -11.36 -10.12 -4.23
CA ALA A 236 -10.78 -9.54 -5.43
C ALA A 236 -11.10 -8.05 -5.50
N GLN A 237 -10.18 -7.27 -6.05
CA GLN A 237 -10.37 -5.86 -6.32
C GLN A 237 -10.28 -5.64 -7.83
N PRO A 238 -11.27 -5.02 -8.47
CA PRO A 238 -11.21 -4.72 -9.90
C PRO A 238 -10.11 -3.70 -10.19
N GLY A 239 -9.54 -3.78 -11.40
CA GLY A 239 -8.61 -2.78 -11.90
C GLY A 239 -9.29 -1.45 -12.16
N LYS A 240 -8.59 -0.36 -11.84
CA LYS A 240 -9.08 1.01 -12.04
C LYS A 240 -8.61 1.62 -13.36
N PHE A 241 -7.57 1.06 -13.96
CA PHE A 241 -7.03 1.43 -15.27
C PHE A 241 -6.63 2.92 -15.45
N PRO A 242 -6.02 3.62 -14.46
CA PRO A 242 -5.63 5.02 -14.63
C PRO A 242 -4.60 5.25 -15.75
N ALA A 243 -3.65 4.33 -15.93
CA ALA A 243 -2.61 4.49 -16.94
C ALA A 243 -3.20 4.28 -18.34
N LYS A 244 -4.00 3.23 -18.53
CA LYS A 244 -4.74 3.00 -19.77
C LYS A 244 -5.64 4.19 -20.11
N GLN A 245 -6.41 4.68 -19.15
CA GLN A 245 -7.29 5.84 -19.35
C GLN A 245 -6.50 7.07 -19.81
N THR A 246 -5.38 7.35 -19.13
CA THR A 246 -4.49 8.45 -19.50
C THR A 246 -3.96 8.28 -20.93
N ALA A 247 -3.52 7.07 -21.30
CA ALA A 247 -3.01 6.79 -22.64
C ALA A 247 -4.09 6.95 -23.73
N GLU A 248 -5.33 6.58 -23.45
CA GLU A 248 -6.46 6.75 -24.38
C GLU A 248 -6.80 8.23 -24.59
N GLU A 249 -6.86 9.01 -23.51
CA GLU A 249 -7.09 10.46 -23.57
C GLU A 249 -5.96 11.18 -24.30
N LEU A 250 -4.70 10.85 -23.98
CA LEU A 250 -3.55 11.42 -24.67
C LEU A 250 -3.54 11.04 -26.15
N ARG A 251 -3.86 9.80 -26.52
CA ARG A 251 -3.87 9.40 -27.94
C ARG A 251 -4.84 10.24 -28.75
N ARG A 252 -5.99 10.59 -28.18
CA ARG A 252 -6.98 11.45 -28.82
C ARG A 252 -6.45 12.88 -28.98
N ASP A 253 -5.90 13.44 -27.92
CA ASP A 253 -5.55 14.86 -27.88
C ASP A 253 -4.17 15.15 -28.53
N ALA A 254 -3.22 14.23 -28.41
CA ALA A 254 -1.85 14.38 -28.92
C ALA A 254 -1.77 14.35 -30.45
N LYS A 255 -2.73 13.72 -31.14
CA LYS A 255 -2.72 13.61 -32.60
C LYS A 255 -2.65 15.00 -33.24
N ALA A 256 -3.54 15.91 -32.84
CA ALA A 256 -3.59 17.26 -33.40
C ALA A 256 -2.31 18.06 -33.09
N VAL A 257 -1.77 17.91 -31.88
CA VAL A 257 -0.54 18.60 -31.44
C VAL A 257 0.67 18.13 -32.25
N VAL A 258 0.80 16.82 -32.46
CA VAL A 258 1.90 16.23 -33.22
C VAL A 258 1.80 16.58 -34.71
N GLU A 259 0.60 16.51 -35.30
CA GLU A 259 0.37 16.90 -36.70
C GLU A 259 0.71 18.38 -36.95
N GLU A 260 0.31 19.27 -36.03
CA GLU A 260 0.66 20.69 -36.06
C GLU A 260 2.17 20.92 -35.99
N ALA A 261 2.84 20.23 -35.07
CA ALA A 261 4.27 20.35 -34.87
C ALA A 261 5.09 19.91 -36.09
N VAL A 262 4.74 18.75 -36.67
CA VAL A 262 5.37 18.24 -37.90
C VAL A 262 5.19 19.24 -39.04
N ARG A 263 3.98 19.80 -39.20
CA ARG A 263 3.70 20.75 -40.28
C ARG A 263 4.57 22.00 -40.18
N ARG A 264 4.75 22.54 -38.96
CA ARG A 264 5.61 23.71 -38.72
C ARG A 264 7.07 23.42 -39.00
N ASP A 265 7.56 22.26 -38.58
CA ASP A 265 8.93 21.84 -38.88
C ASP A 265 9.18 21.73 -40.39
N VAL A 266 8.26 21.10 -41.13
CA VAL A 266 8.36 20.97 -42.60
C VAL A 266 8.33 22.34 -43.27
N GLN A 267 7.44 23.25 -42.84
CA GLN A 267 7.37 24.61 -43.40
C GLN A 267 8.67 25.40 -43.18
N ASN A 268 9.23 25.35 -41.97
CA ASN A 268 10.49 26.03 -41.65
C ASN A 268 11.63 25.50 -42.53
N ARG A 269 11.69 24.18 -42.73
CA ARG A 269 12.71 23.55 -43.59
C ARG A 269 12.56 23.90 -45.06
N LEU A 270 11.33 24.01 -45.55
CA LEU A 270 11.09 24.48 -46.92
C LEU A 270 11.57 25.92 -47.08
N MET A 271 11.26 26.81 -46.14
CA MET A 271 11.70 28.20 -46.18
C MET A 271 13.23 28.35 -46.13
N GLU A 272 13.91 27.54 -45.32
CA GLU A 272 15.39 27.49 -45.29
C GLU A 272 15.99 27.02 -46.63
N ALA A 273 15.33 26.11 -47.34
CA ALA A 273 15.84 25.59 -48.61
C ALA A 273 15.66 26.57 -49.79
N PHE A 274 14.83 27.60 -49.64
CA PHE A 274 14.57 28.63 -50.66
C PHE A 274 15.29 29.96 -50.40
N GLN A 275 16.18 30.01 -49.40
CA GLN A 275 17.07 31.14 -49.11
C GLN A 275 18.51 30.83 -49.56
#